data_AF-A0A944Y648-F1
#
_entry.id   AF-A0A944Y648-F1
#
_cell.length_a   1.000
_cell.length_b   1.000
_cell.length_c   1.000
_cell.angle_alpha   90.00
_cell.angle_beta   90.00
_cell.angle_gamma   90.00
#
_symmetry.space_group_name_H-M   'P 1'
#
loop_
_entity.id
_entity.type
_entity.pdbx_description
1 polymer ?
#
loop_
_entity_poly.entity_id
_entity_poly.type
_entity_poly.pdbx_seq_one_letter_code
_entity_poly.pdbx_strand_id
1 'polypeptide(L)'
;MRAFIYLLTLFSLLVPVVGRAAEVDQFTDRFEFLEDSAERLNTKAATFLDSALIEANNSAAESGSDCHEKDLYKHLRKYFLNHKSGQLTPYVLKSETYPKRKFMKADTIYSEWTVWDGYLLGRKKANSSPVALAPLIRVGEVVVGSDKIEHLFGRGFAYFKRKYLRGKKMKKVFKYGIRGEKTIFGGNKLATGVFSYADLATNFNGMRFWNHMLALRSDIMGQQLGPYVKCQAGKWRKVKDIDFRDYFDDAADEGINCSKFASKNSAKKVRKALERLN
;
A
#
# COMPACT_ATOMS: atom_id res chain seq x y z
N MET A 1 24.94 -50.78 16.29
CA MET A 1 23.56 -50.57 16.80
C MET A 1 23.52 -49.17 17.40
N ARG A 2 23.08 -48.15 16.65
CA ARG A 2 21.70 -47.62 16.56
C ARG A 2 21.16 -47.07 17.89
N ALA A 3 21.09 -45.74 18.00
CA ALA A 3 19.93 -44.96 18.47
C ALA A 3 20.30 -43.46 18.41
N PHE A 4 20.17 -42.80 17.25
CA PHE A 4 19.05 -41.89 16.93
C PHE A 4 18.82 -40.77 17.96
N ILE A 5 19.64 -39.73 17.89
CA ILE A 5 19.30 -38.40 18.41
C ILE A 5 18.48 -37.72 17.29
N TYR A 6 17.17 -37.61 17.49
CA TYR A 6 16.30 -36.86 16.59
C TYR A 6 16.60 -35.37 16.72
N LEU A 7 17.36 -34.86 15.74
CA LEU A 7 17.54 -33.45 15.47
C LEU A 7 16.17 -32.87 15.08
N LEU A 8 15.50 -32.24 16.04
CA LEU A 8 14.32 -31.41 15.82
C LEU A 8 14.78 -30.13 15.11
N THR A 9 15.06 -30.21 13.80
CA THR A 9 15.21 -29.04 12.95
C THR A 9 13.86 -28.35 12.87
N LEU A 10 13.69 -27.37 13.76
CA LEU A 10 12.64 -26.37 13.76
C LEU A 10 12.54 -25.80 12.35
N PHE A 11 11.51 -26.19 11.62
CA PHE A 11 11.17 -25.61 10.33
C PHE A 11 10.73 -24.17 10.61
N SER A 12 11.67 -23.25 10.62
CA SER A 12 11.41 -21.82 10.66
C SER A 12 10.72 -21.47 9.34
N LEU A 13 9.41 -21.62 9.32
CA LEU A 13 8.54 -20.98 8.36
C LEU A 13 8.83 -19.48 8.49
N LEU A 14 9.74 -18.99 7.65
CA LEU A 14 9.84 -17.60 7.23
C LEU A 14 8.51 -17.28 6.54
N VAL A 15 7.45 -17.14 7.34
CA VAL A 15 6.23 -16.49 6.92
C VAL A 15 6.70 -15.08 6.57
N PRO A 16 6.71 -14.69 5.29
CA PRO A 16 7.06 -13.32 4.96
C PRO A 16 6.15 -12.45 5.81
N VAL A 17 6.72 -11.50 6.55
CA VAL A 17 5.93 -10.55 7.36
C VAL A 17 5.09 -9.77 6.38
N VAL A 18 3.90 -10.26 6.14
CA VAL A 18 2.99 -9.63 5.22
C VAL A 18 2.36 -8.49 6.02
N GLY A 19 2.71 -7.26 5.66
CA GLY A 19 2.16 -6.05 6.28
C GLY A 19 0.64 -6.14 6.32
N ARG A 20 0.06 -6.11 7.52
CA ARG A 20 -1.38 -5.91 7.67
C ARG A 20 -1.59 -4.42 7.50
N ALA A 21 -2.40 -4.04 6.52
CA ALA A 21 -2.79 -2.66 6.34
C ALA A 21 -3.84 -2.31 7.39
N ALA A 22 -3.90 -1.03 7.73
CA ALA A 22 -4.94 -0.49 8.59
C ALA A 22 -6.23 -0.31 7.77
N GLU A 23 -7.38 -0.30 8.44
CA GLU A 23 -8.64 0.13 7.79
C GLU A 23 -8.73 1.65 7.73
N VAL A 24 -9.70 2.16 6.99
CA VAL A 24 -9.96 3.60 6.86
C VAL A 24 -11.45 3.88 7.00
N ASP A 25 -11.77 5.09 7.46
CA ASP A 25 -13.12 5.63 7.39
C ASP A 25 -13.11 6.88 6.51
N GLN A 26 -13.67 6.77 5.30
CA GLN A 26 -13.81 7.87 4.33
C GLN A 26 -15.26 8.39 4.24
N PHE A 27 -16.09 8.03 5.21
CA PHE A 27 -17.49 8.45 5.30
C PHE A 27 -17.66 9.57 6.32
N THR A 28 -17.03 9.42 7.49
CA THR A 28 -17.05 10.46 8.53
C THR A 28 -16.34 11.72 8.03
N ASP A 29 -16.99 12.88 8.22
CA ASP A 29 -16.52 14.20 7.79
C ASP A 29 -16.12 14.27 6.30
N ARG A 30 -16.74 13.43 5.45
CA ARG A 30 -16.35 13.26 4.05
C ARG A 30 -16.31 14.58 3.27
N PHE A 31 -17.25 15.49 3.55
CA PHE A 31 -17.38 16.77 2.87
C PHE A 31 -16.62 17.92 3.56
N GLU A 32 -16.01 17.66 4.71
CA GLU A 32 -15.16 18.65 5.34
C GLU A 32 -13.87 18.84 4.55
N PHE A 33 -13.38 20.08 4.55
CA PHE A 33 -12.14 20.42 3.87
C PHE A 33 -10.94 19.69 4.50
N LEU A 34 -10.03 19.22 3.65
CA LEU A 34 -8.71 18.69 4.02
C LEU A 34 -7.70 19.26 3.04
N GLU A 35 -6.65 19.90 3.55
CA GLU A 35 -5.61 20.49 2.70
C GLU A 35 -4.88 19.41 1.88
N ASP A 36 -4.56 19.74 0.62
CA ASP A 36 -3.87 18.84 -0.29
C ASP A 36 -2.43 18.55 0.18
N SER A 37 -2.05 17.27 0.15
CA SER A 37 -0.71 16.78 0.48
C SER A 37 0.09 16.32 -0.73
N ALA A 38 -0.45 16.44 -1.96
CA ALA A 38 0.22 15.96 -3.18
C ALA A 38 1.64 16.50 -3.33
N GLU A 39 1.83 17.82 -3.23
CA GLU A 39 3.16 18.44 -3.39
C GLU A 39 4.13 18.00 -2.29
N ARG A 40 3.66 17.88 -1.04
CA ARG A 40 4.47 17.39 0.09
C ARG A 40 4.91 15.94 -0.15
N LEU A 41 4.01 15.11 -0.68
CA LEU A 41 4.26 13.71 -0.99
C LEU A 41 5.22 13.55 -2.19
N ASN A 42 4.98 14.28 -3.28
CA ASN A 42 5.80 14.29 -4.49
C ASN A 42 7.23 14.73 -4.17
N THR A 43 7.39 15.83 -3.43
CA THR A 43 8.70 16.34 -3.00
C THR A 43 9.45 15.29 -2.20
N LYS A 44 8.79 14.65 -1.22
CA LYS A 44 9.45 13.64 -0.39
C LYS A 44 9.85 12.40 -1.19
N ALA A 45 8.99 11.95 -2.11
CA ALA A 45 9.30 10.83 -2.98
C ALA A 45 10.45 11.16 -3.94
N ALA A 46 10.57 12.39 -4.44
CA ALA A 46 11.70 12.82 -5.26
C ALA A 46 13.02 12.67 -4.48
N THR A 47 13.09 13.14 -3.24
CA THR A 47 14.28 12.97 -2.38
C THR A 47 14.65 11.50 -2.19
N PHE A 48 13.64 10.64 -1.98
CA PHE A 48 13.86 9.22 -1.80
C PHE A 48 14.20 8.47 -3.09
N LEU A 49 13.68 8.92 -4.23
CA LEU A 49 14.10 8.44 -5.53
C LEU A 49 15.58 8.76 -5.74
N ASP A 50 16.00 10.02 -5.55
CA ASP A 50 17.39 10.43 -5.71
C ASP A 50 18.32 9.62 -4.81
N SER A 51 17.92 9.40 -3.54
CA SER A 51 18.66 8.55 -2.60
C SER A 51 18.81 7.11 -3.11
N ALA A 52 17.73 6.51 -3.63
CA ALA A 52 17.76 5.17 -4.19
C ALA A 52 18.65 5.07 -5.45
N LEU A 53 18.67 6.10 -6.28
CA LEU A 53 19.53 6.14 -7.48
C LEU A 53 21.01 6.24 -7.11
N ILE A 54 21.36 7.07 -6.12
CA ILE A 54 22.72 7.17 -5.60
C ILE A 54 23.19 5.80 -5.11
N GLU A 55 22.39 5.14 -4.26
CA GLU A 55 22.77 3.82 -3.75
C GLU A 55 22.89 2.77 -4.85
N ALA A 56 21.96 2.76 -5.82
CA ALA A 56 22.00 1.81 -6.93
C ALA A 56 23.23 2.02 -7.82
N ASN A 57 23.62 3.27 -8.08
CA ASN A 57 24.81 3.60 -8.86
C ASN A 57 26.10 3.22 -8.12
N ASN A 58 26.15 3.42 -6.80
CA ASN A 58 27.30 3.01 -5.99
C ASN A 58 27.46 1.47 -6.00
N SER A 59 26.35 0.74 -5.81
CA SER A 59 26.36 -0.74 -5.89
C SER A 59 26.73 -1.27 -7.28
N ALA A 60 26.31 -0.57 -8.35
CA ALA A 60 26.69 -0.92 -9.72
C ALA A 60 28.21 -0.72 -9.95
N ALA A 61 28.77 0.39 -9.46
CA ALA A 61 30.21 0.67 -9.56
C ALA A 61 31.08 -0.38 -8.84
N GLU A 62 30.64 -0.85 -7.67
CA GLU A 62 31.35 -1.90 -6.92
C GLU A 62 31.29 -3.28 -7.60
N SER A 63 30.21 -3.57 -8.31
CA SER A 63 29.97 -4.89 -8.93
C SER A 63 30.32 -4.97 -10.41
N GLY A 64 30.64 -3.84 -11.05
CA GLY A 64 30.85 -3.74 -12.50
C GLY A 64 29.59 -4.06 -13.32
N SER A 65 28.40 -3.91 -12.74
CA SER A 65 27.12 -4.27 -13.36
C SER A 65 26.24 -3.05 -13.63
N ASP A 66 26.46 -2.43 -14.79
CA ASP A 66 25.80 -1.17 -15.16
C ASP A 66 24.30 -1.34 -15.33
N CYS A 67 23.53 -0.52 -14.61
CA CYS A 67 22.09 -0.37 -14.78
C CYS A 67 21.27 -1.67 -14.78
N HIS A 68 21.55 -2.60 -13.85
CA HIS A 68 20.73 -3.79 -13.68
C HIS A 68 19.35 -3.47 -13.06
N GLU A 69 18.26 -3.78 -13.79
CA GLU A 69 16.87 -3.50 -13.38
C GLU A 69 16.55 -4.05 -11.97
N LYS A 70 17.04 -5.25 -11.67
CA LYS A 70 16.79 -5.92 -10.39
C LYS A 70 17.39 -5.14 -9.22
N ASP A 71 18.58 -4.56 -9.41
CA ASP A 71 19.28 -3.82 -8.36
C ASP A 71 18.62 -2.47 -8.13
N LEU A 72 18.20 -1.77 -9.19
CA LEU A 72 17.40 -0.56 -9.04
C LEU A 72 16.16 -0.81 -8.17
N TYR A 73 15.36 -1.85 -8.48
CA TYR A 73 14.18 -2.16 -7.68
C TYR A 73 14.51 -2.61 -6.25
N LYS A 74 15.68 -3.21 -6.00
CA LYS A 74 16.14 -3.51 -4.64
C LYS A 74 16.34 -2.23 -3.83
N HIS A 75 16.98 -1.22 -4.41
CA HIS A 75 17.23 0.07 -3.74
C HIS A 75 15.96 0.91 -3.59
N LEU A 76 15.14 1.03 -4.64
CA LEU A 76 13.84 1.73 -4.56
C LEU A 76 12.97 1.19 -3.43
N ARG A 77 12.93 -0.14 -3.24
CA ARG A 77 12.12 -0.75 -2.19
C ARG A 77 12.53 -0.36 -0.77
N LYS A 78 13.78 0.03 -0.51
CA LYS A 78 14.19 0.52 0.81
C LYS A 78 13.42 1.78 1.22
N TYR A 79 12.95 2.56 0.24
CA TYR A 79 12.22 3.79 0.47
C TYR A 79 10.72 3.62 0.26
N PHE A 80 10.31 2.87 -0.76
CA PHE A 80 8.92 2.79 -1.14
C PHE A 80 8.18 1.60 -0.52
N LEU A 81 8.79 0.51 -0.04
CA LEU A 81 8.05 -0.76 0.13
C LEU A 81 6.80 -0.74 1.02
N ASN A 82 6.90 -0.44 2.32
CA ASN A 82 5.75 -0.47 3.26
C ASN A 82 6.12 0.19 4.60
N HIS A 83 5.18 0.24 5.55
CA HIS A 83 5.43 0.85 6.88
C HIS A 83 6.52 0.18 7.72
N LYS A 84 7.01 -1.02 7.38
CA LYS A 84 8.05 -1.74 8.12
C LYS A 84 9.43 -1.68 7.47
N SER A 85 9.47 -1.65 6.15
CA SER A 85 10.70 -1.81 5.36
C SER A 85 10.91 -0.72 4.31
N GLY A 86 9.94 0.18 4.16
CA GLY A 86 10.06 1.43 3.41
C GLY A 86 10.20 2.62 4.36
N GLN A 87 10.51 3.79 3.80
CA GLN A 87 10.66 5.05 4.54
C GLN A 87 9.54 6.05 4.24
N LEU A 88 8.93 6.01 3.06
CA LEU A 88 7.88 6.96 2.68
C LEU A 88 6.61 6.79 3.50
N THR A 89 6.05 5.58 3.58
CA THR A 89 4.84 5.34 4.37
C THR A 89 5.01 5.73 5.85
N PRO A 90 6.08 5.30 6.57
CA PRO A 90 6.28 5.76 7.95
C PRO A 90 6.45 7.27 8.09
N TYR A 91 7.12 7.91 7.12
CA TYR A 91 7.30 9.36 7.13
C TYR A 91 5.95 10.07 7.01
N VAL A 92 5.12 9.68 6.03
CA VAL A 92 3.77 10.25 5.89
C VAL A 92 2.96 10.00 7.16
N LEU A 93 2.97 8.79 7.73
CA LEU A 93 2.19 8.49 8.93
C LEU A 93 2.60 9.31 10.15
N LYS A 94 3.92 9.49 10.37
CA LYS A 94 4.48 10.13 11.58
C LYS A 94 4.65 11.64 11.47
N SER A 95 4.73 12.20 10.27
CA SER A 95 5.00 13.63 10.11
C SER A 95 3.80 14.47 10.54
N GLU A 96 3.99 15.42 11.45
CA GLU A 96 2.95 16.41 11.79
C GLU A 96 2.80 17.48 10.70
N THR A 97 3.72 17.53 9.73
CA THR A 97 3.63 18.47 8.60
C THR A 97 2.65 18.03 7.51
N TYR A 98 2.05 16.85 7.61
CA TYR A 98 1.05 16.40 6.64
C TYR A 98 -0.33 16.71 7.20
N PRO A 99 -1.15 17.52 6.51
CA PRO A 99 -2.57 17.64 6.81
C PRO A 99 -3.22 16.26 6.81
N LYS A 100 -3.80 15.87 7.94
CA LYS A 100 -4.41 14.55 8.13
C LYS A 100 -5.71 14.68 8.88
N ARG A 101 -6.68 13.87 8.47
CA ARG A 101 -7.84 13.59 9.30
C ARG A 101 -7.60 12.32 10.09
N LYS A 102 -7.59 12.41 11.41
CA LYS A 102 -7.41 11.29 12.34
C LYS A 102 -8.73 11.08 13.06
N PHE A 103 -9.18 9.83 13.15
CA PHE A 103 -10.40 9.48 13.86
C PHE A 103 -10.09 8.54 15.02
N MET A 104 -10.85 8.66 16.11
CA MET A 104 -10.98 7.56 17.05
C MET A 104 -12.02 6.59 16.49
N LYS A 105 -11.82 5.29 16.69
CA LYS A 105 -12.78 4.27 16.22
C LYS A 105 -14.21 4.53 16.68
N ALA A 106 -14.40 5.13 17.87
CA ALA A 106 -15.70 5.45 18.43
C ALA A 106 -16.51 6.43 17.57
N ASP A 107 -15.84 7.30 16.82
CA ASP A 107 -16.44 8.38 16.04
C ASP A 107 -16.64 7.99 14.57
N THR A 108 -16.37 6.73 14.22
CA THR A 108 -16.33 6.24 12.84
C THR A 108 -17.50 5.31 12.52
N ILE A 109 -17.61 4.91 11.25
CA ILE A 109 -18.50 3.82 10.83
C ILE A 109 -18.21 2.47 11.53
N TYR A 110 -17.08 2.36 12.22
CA TYR A 110 -16.64 1.21 13.01
C TYR A 110 -16.87 1.38 14.53
N SER A 111 -17.71 2.34 14.95
CA SER A 111 -18.01 2.61 16.36
C SER A 111 -18.42 1.34 17.13
N GLU A 112 -19.32 0.55 16.53
CA GLU A 112 -19.85 -0.71 17.09
C GLU A 112 -19.02 -1.96 16.71
N TRP A 113 -17.83 -1.79 16.11
CA TRP A 113 -16.99 -2.90 15.67
C TRP A 113 -16.37 -3.65 16.85
N THR A 114 -16.54 -4.97 16.87
CA THR A 114 -16.04 -5.87 17.92
C THR A 114 -15.05 -6.89 17.36
N VAL A 115 -14.37 -7.64 18.23
CA VAL A 115 -13.43 -8.70 17.81
C VAL A 115 -14.08 -9.80 16.97
N TRP A 116 -15.41 -9.94 17.03
CA TRP A 116 -16.19 -10.89 16.23
C TRP A 116 -16.50 -10.40 14.81
N ASP A 117 -16.42 -9.09 14.59
CA ASP A 117 -16.51 -8.45 13.28
C ASP A 117 -15.14 -8.47 12.59
N GLY A 118 -14.09 -8.14 13.36
CA GLY A 118 -12.70 -8.29 12.98
C GLY A 118 -11.77 -8.05 14.16
N TYR A 119 -10.90 -9.01 14.45
CA TYR A 119 -10.05 -9.03 15.64
C TYR A 119 -9.12 -7.82 15.75
N LEU A 120 -8.49 -7.40 14.65
CA LEU A 120 -7.51 -6.30 14.65
C LEU A 120 -8.13 -4.94 14.88
N LEU A 121 -9.31 -4.69 14.32
CA LEU A 121 -10.05 -3.43 14.45
C LEU A 121 -10.95 -3.42 15.70
N GLY A 122 -11.42 -4.60 16.14
CA GLY A 122 -12.36 -4.74 17.25
C GLY A 122 -11.72 -4.74 18.65
N ARG A 123 -10.39 -4.84 18.74
CA ARG A 123 -9.66 -4.79 20.03
C ARG A 123 -9.56 -3.36 20.57
N LYS A 124 -9.58 -3.18 21.89
CA LYS A 124 -9.49 -1.85 22.54
C LYS A 124 -8.31 -1.00 22.06
N LYS A 125 -7.14 -1.63 21.82
CA LYS A 125 -5.93 -0.95 21.30
C LYS A 125 -6.11 -0.36 19.90
N ALA A 126 -7.14 -0.74 19.15
CA ALA A 126 -7.42 -0.16 17.84
C ALA A 126 -7.92 1.29 17.91
N ASN A 127 -8.55 1.69 19.02
CA ASN A 127 -9.19 3.01 19.16
C ASN A 127 -8.23 4.19 18.97
N SER A 128 -6.94 3.99 19.23
CA SER A 128 -5.89 5.02 19.13
C SER A 128 -4.72 4.60 18.24
N SER A 129 -4.85 3.50 17.49
CA SER A 129 -3.75 2.98 16.69
C SER A 129 -3.88 3.38 15.22
N PRO A 130 -2.93 4.16 14.66
CA PRO A 130 -2.91 4.47 13.23
C PRO A 130 -2.62 3.25 12.35
N VAL A 131 -2.31 2.11 12.98
CA VAL A 131 -2.09 0.80 12.32
C VAL A 131 -3.39 -0.02 12.29
N ALA A 132 -4.43 0.39 13.03
CA ALA A 132 -5.74 -0.24 13.00
C ALA A 132 -6.74 0.60 12.17
N LEU A 133 -6.71 1.92 12.35
CA LEU A 133 -7.46 2.88 11.56
C LEU A 133 -6.50 3.96 11.05
N ALA A 134 -6.17 3.93 9.77
CA ALA A 134 -5.24 4.86 9.15
C ALA A 134 -5.86 6.26 9.03
N PRO A 135 -5.06 7.32 9.24
CA PRO A 135 -5.51 8.67 8.95
C PRO A 135 -5.76 8.85 7.46
N LEU A 136 -6.68 9.76 7.13
CA LEU A 136 -6.91 10.22 5.78
C LEU A 136 -5.94 11.34 5.42
N ILE A 137 -5.55 11.40 4.15
CA ILE A 137 -4.83 12.50 3.52
C ILE A 137 -5.53 12.85 2.21
N ARG A 138 -5.42 14.11 1.77
CA ARG A 138 -5.85 14.50 0.42
C ARG A 138 -4.66 14.46 -0.53
N VAL A 139 -4.84 13.90 -1.73
CA VAL A 139 -3.85 13.89 -2.81
C VAL A 139 -4.55 14.35 -4.08
N GLY A 140 -4.32 15.62 -4.46
CA GLY A 140 -5.09 16.29 -5.51
C GLY A 140 -6.56 16.38 -5.13
N GLU A 141 -7.43 15.84 -5.97
CA GLU A 141 -8.89 15.89 -5.79
C GLU A 141 -9.43 14.75 -4.92
N VAL A 142 -8.61 13.75 -4.58
CA VAL A 142 -9.07 12.56 -3.86
C VAL A 142 -8.58 12.54 -2.42
N VAL A 143 -9.48 12.20 -1.49
CA VAL A 143 -9.14 11.90 -0.10
C VAL A 143 -8.94 10.40 0.00
N VAL A 144 -7.75 9.96 0.40
CA VAL A 144 -7.39 8.54 0.52
C VAL A 144 -6.89 8.23 1.93
N GLY A 145 -7.06 6.98 2.33
CA GLY A 145 -6.36 6.45 3.49
C GLY A 145 -4.85 6.47 3.30
N SER A 146 -4.12 6.85 4.34
CA SER A 146 -2.65 6.79 4.32
C SER A 146 -2.08 5.37 4.23
N ASP A 147 -2.87 4.33 4.55
CA ASP A 147 -2.57 2.93 4.27
C ASP A 147 -2.47 2.65 2.76
N LYS A 148 -3.22 3.38 1.92
CA LYS A 148 -3.19 3.22 0.46
C LYS A 148 -1.80 3.49 -0.12
N ILE A 149 -0.97 4.30 0.54
CA ILE A 149 0.45 4.48 0.18
C ILE A 149 1.21 3.14 0.23
N GLU A 150 0.98 2.32 1.26
CA GLU A 150 1.59 0.99 1.33
C GLU A 150 1.04 0.03 0.28
N HIS A 151 -0.25 0.15 -0.05
CA HIS A 151 -0.85 -0.64 -1.12
C HIS A 151 -0.24 -0.28 -2.48
N LEU A 152 -0.07 1.01 -2.75
CA LEU A 152 0.55 1.50 -3.98
C LEU A 152 1.96 0.92 -4.13
N PHE A 153 2.74 0.88 -3.06
CA PHE A 153 4.12 0.44 -3.15
C PHE A 153 4.31 -1.06 -2.90
N GLY A 154 4.00 -1.56 -1.71
CA GLY A 154 4.33 -2.92 -1.30
C GLY A 154 3.55 -3.96 -2.07
N ARG A 155 2.24 -3.76 -2.14
CA ARG A 155 1.32 -4.64 -2.87
C ARG A 155 1.39 -4.39 -4.37
N GLY A 156 1.50 -3.14 -4.77
CA GLY A 156 1.79 -2.77 -6.16
C GLY A 156 3.04 -3.46 -6.70
N PHE A 157 4.13 -3.49 -5.92
CA PHE A 157 5.36 -4.20 -6.32
C PHE A 157 5.11 -5.71 -6.43
N ALA A 158 4.32 -6.27 -5.53
CA ALA A 158 3.93 -7.67 -5.58
C ALA A 158 3.11 -8.00 -6.84
N TYR A 159 2.27 -7.08 -7.32
CA TYR A 159 1.55 -7.20 -8.58
C TYR A 159 2.51 -7.06 -9.77
N PHE A 160 3.35 -6.02 -9.76
CA PHE A 160 4.36 -5.73 -10.79
C PHE A 160 5.27 -6.94 -11.02
N LYS A 161 5.85 -7.48 -9.95
CA LYS A 161 6.69 -8.68 -10.02
C LYS A 161 5.98 -9.88 -10.62
N ARG A 162 4.68 -10.06 -10.35
CA ARG A 162 3.90 -11.18 -10.90
C ARG A 162 3.58 -10.96 -12.38
N LYS A 163 3.12 -9.76 -12.74
CA LYS A 163 2.73 -9.42 -14.10
C LYS A 163 3.94 -9.33 -15.02
N TYR A 164 4.87 -8.43 -14.73
CA TYR A 164 5.94 -8.04 -15.65
C TYR A 164 7.20 -8.86 -15.47
N LEU A 165 7.63 -9.16 -14.25
CA LEU A 165 8.87 -9.93 -14.03
C LEU A 165 8.68 -11.46 -14.10
N ARG A 166 7.45 -11.96 -13.97
CA ARG A 166 7.13 -13.41 -13.98
C ARG A 166 6.13 -13.82 -15.06
N GLY A 167 5.77 -12.89 -15.94
CA GLY A 167 4.88 -13.14 -17.09
C GLY A 167 3.49 -13.68 -16.73
N LYS A 168 2.97 -13.46 -15.51
CA LYS A 168 1.65 -13.99 -15.13
C LYS A 168 0.56 -13.17 -15.83
N LYS A 169 -0.46 -13.87 -16.36
CA LYS A 169 -1.69 -13.25 -16.88
C LYS A 169 -2.38 -12.42 -15.79
N MET A 170 -2.98 -11.29 -16.14
CA MET A 170 -3.63 -10.36 -15.19
C MET A 170 -4.68 -11.03 -14.31
N LYS A 171 -5.49 -11.93 -14.87
CA LYS A 171 -6.46 -12.74 -14.10
C LYS A 171 -5.80 -13.46 -12.91
N LYS A 172 -4.56 -13.96 -13.05
CA LYS A 172 -3.83 -14.60 -11.94
C LYS A 172 -3.30 -13.58 -10.93
N VAL A 173 -2.93 -12.39 -11.38
CA VAL A 173 -2.49 -11.28 -10.50
C VAL A 173 -3.65 -10.79 -9.64
N PHE A 174 -4.82 -10.54 -10.24
CA PHE A 174 -6.03 -10.16 -9.49
C PHE A 174 -6.50 -11.25 -8.54
N LYS A 175 -6.52 -12.52 -8.97
CA LYS A 175 -6.83 -13.64 -8.06
C LYS A 175 -5.89 -13.69 -6.85
N TYR A 176 -4.61 -13.36 -7.04
CA TYR A 176 -3.66 -13.27 -5.92
C TYR A 176 -4.03 -12.14 -4.95
N GLY A 177 -4.35 -10.96 -5.47
CA GLY A 177 -4.83 -9.83 -4.69
C GLY A 177 -6.08 -10.14 -3.88
N ILE A 178 -7.15 -10.56 -4.58
CA ILE A 178 -8.44 -10.91 -3.98
C ILE A 178 -8.28 -11.99 -2.90
N ARG A 179 -7.43 -13.00 -3.15
CA ARG A 179 -7.17 -14.04 -2.14
C ARG A 179 -6.49 -13.43 -0.92
N GLY A 180 -5.42 -12.66 -1.11
CA GLY A 180 -4.69 -12.02 -0.03
C GLY A 180 -5.60 -11.14 0.82
N GLU A 181 -6.45 -10.35 0.17
CA GLU A 181 -7.41 -9.47 0.82
C GLU A 181 -8.43 -10.26 1.64
N LYS A 182 -9.01 -11.33 1.08
CA LYS A 182 -9.93 -12.21 1.81
C LYS A 182 -9.29 -12.90 3.01
N THR A 183 -7.99 -13.25 2.97
CA THR A 183 -7.41 -14.20 3.94
C THR A 183 -6.43 -13.60 4.93
N ILE A 184 -5.67 -12.56 4.56
CA ILE A 184 -4.55 -12.09 5.40
C ILE A 184 -4.62 -10.59 5.67
N PHE A 185 -5.16 -9.78 4.74
CA PHE A 185 -5.02 -8.32 4.80
C PHE A 185 -6.18 -7.64 5.51
N GLY A 186 -7.43 -7.82 5.08
CA GLY A 186 -8.57 -7.27 5.83
C GLY A 186 -9.79 -8.18 5.92
N GLY A 187 -10.19 -8.82 4.82
CA GLY A 187 -11.55 -9.36 4.61
C GLY A 187 -12.02 -10.52 5.51
N ASN A 188 -11.17 -11.06 6.38
CA ASN A 188 -11.57 -12.09 7.35
C ASN A 188 -11.62 -11.53 8.77
N LYS A 189 -12.39 -12.22 9.62
CA LYS A 189 -12.58 -11.86 11.03
C LYS A 189 -11.31 -11.91 11.89
N LEU A 190 -10.26 -12.63 11.47
CA LEU A 190 -8.98 -12.63 12.20
C LEU A 190 -8.11 -11.41 11.87
N ALA A 191 -8.43 -10.72 10.77
CA ALA A 191 -7.88 -9.43 10.39
C ALA A 191 -8.84 -8.32 10.83
N THR A 192 -9.25 -7.45 9.92
CA THR A 192 -10.09 -6.28 10.20
C THR A 192 -11.57 -6.57 9.97
N GLY A 193 -11.90 -7.62 9.21
CA GLY A 193 -13.26 -7.97 8.82
C GLY A 193 -13.79 -7.19 7.61
N VAL A 194 -12.93 -6.40 6.96
CA VAL A 194 -13.28 -5.50 5.86
C VAL A 194 -12.47 -5.91 4.63
N PHE A 195 -13.16 -6.20 3.53
CA PHE A 195 -12.56 -6.46 2.23
C PHE A 195 -12.66 -5.17 1.41
N SER A 196 -11.53 -4.50 1.23
CA SER A 196 -11.48 -3.22 0.51
C SER A 196 -11.25 -3.43 -0.99
N TYR A 197 -12.17 -2.92 -1.81
CA TYR A 197 -11.93 -2.84 -3.26
C TYR A 197 -10.97 -1.69 -3.60
N ALA A 198 -10.95 -0.65 -2.77
CA ALA A 198 -10.00 0.45 -2.89
C ALA A 198 -8.56 -0.01 -2.72
N ASP A 199 -8.31 -0.96 -1.82
CA ASP A 199 -7.02 -1.63 -1.70
C ASP A 199 -6.60 -2.34 -2.98
N LEU A 200 -7.53 -3.04 -3.63
CA LEU A 200 -7.23 -3.77 -4.87
C LEU A 200 -6.99 -2.81 -6.05
N ALA A 201 -7.73 -1.71 -6.13
CA ALA A 201 -7.52 -0.65 -7.10
C ALA A 201 -6.15 0.02 -6.89
N THR A 202 -5.82 0.35 -5.65
CA THR A 202 -4.52 0.93 -5.30
C THR A 202 -3.36 -0.04 -5.58
N ASN A 203 -3.52 -1.34 -5.31
CA ASN A 203 -2.53 -2.35 -5.69
C ASN A 203 -2.31 -2.40 -7.21
N PHE A 204 -3.38 -2.21 -7.98
CA PHE A 204 -3.33 -2.16 -9.44
C PHE A 204 -2.62 -0.89 -9.94
N ASN A 205 -2.96 0.29 -9.42
CA ASN A 205 -2.22 1.52 -9.76
C ASN A 205 -0.76 1.45 -9.31
N GLY A 206 -0.49 0.78 -8.19
CA GLY A 206 0.85 0.49 -7.72
C GLY A 206 1.65 -0.38 -8.68
N MET A 207 1.02 -1.40 -9.28
CA MET A 207 1.64 -2.20 -10.35
C MET A 207 2.12 -1.32 -11.52
N ARG A 208 1.30 -0.33 -11.89
CA ARG A 208 1.58 0.62 -12.97
C ARG A 208 2.71 1.56 -12.57
N PHE A 209 2.68 2.12 -11.36
CA PHE A 209 3.76 2.93 -10.78
C PHE A 209 5.13 2.24 -10.91
N TRP A 210 5.25 0.97 -10.49
CA TRP A 210 6.51 0.23 -10.61
C TRP A 210 6.92 -0.04 -12.06
N ASN A 211 5.96 -0.19 -12.97
CA ASN A 211 6.24 -0.30 -14.39
C ASN A 211 6.76 1.03 -14.96
N HIS A 212 6.16 2.15 -14.56
CA HIS A 212 6.54 3.50 -15.01
C HIS A 212 7.89 3.97 -14.48
N MET A 213 8.48 3.32 -13.46
CA MET A 213 9.86 3.62 -13.05
C MET A 213 10.84 3.56 -14.22
N LEU A 214 10.75 2.52 -15.04
CA LEU A 214 11.63 2.33 -16.20
C LEU A 214 10.87 2.31 -17.54
N ALA A 215 9.55 2.16 -17.50
CA ALA A 215 8.67 2.05 -18.68
C ALA A 215 9.15 1.03 -19.73
N LEU A 216 9.84 -0.04 -19.31
CA LEU A 216 10.34 -1.10 -20.20
C LEU A 216 9.25 -2.05 -20.72
N ARG A 217 8.01 -1.90 -20.25
CA ARG A 217 6.85 -2.66 -20.69
C ARG A 217 5.68 -1.68 -20.86
N SER A 218 4.82 -1.95 -21.84
CA SER A 218 3.61 -1.14 -22.05
C SER A 218 2.72 -1.15 -20.80
N ASP A 219 2.20 0.02 -20.45
CA ASP A 219 1.18 0.13 -19.42
C ASP A 219 -0.12 -0.56 -19.88
N ILE A 220 -0.79 -1.21 -18.94
CA ILE A 220 -2.01 -1.95 -19.24
C ILE A 220 -3.20 -1.05 -19.59
N MET A 221 -3.17 0.21 -19.14
CA MET A 221 -4.15 1.22 -19.52
C MET A 221 -3.69 2.08 -20.70
N GLY A 222 -2.54 1.75 -21.31
CA GLY A 222 -1.99 2.49 -22.45
C GLY A 222 -1.43 3.88 -22.09
N GLN A 223 -1.34 4.23 -20.80
CA GLN A 223 -0.82 5.54 -20.39
C GLN A 223 0.71 5.58 -20.38
N GLN A 224 1.28 6.75 -20.67
CA GLN A 224 2.73 6.97 -20.70
C GLN A 224 3.16 7.95 -19.59
N LEU A 225 3.04 7.51 -18.34
CA LEU A 225 3.40 8.35 -17.19
C LEU A 225 4.91 8.36 -16.92
N GLY A 226 5.61 7.25 -17.23
CA GLY A 226 7.07 7.15 -17.15
C GLY A 226 7.76 7.25 -18.51
N PRO A 227 9.08 6.94 -18.60
CA PRO A 227 9.94 6.50 -17.51
C PRO A 227 10.28 7.64 -16.55
N TYR A 228 10.31 7.34 -15.25
CA TYR A 228 10.87 8.27 -14.25
C TYR A 228 12.40 8.19 -14.17
N VAL A 229 12.97 7.03 -14.51
CA VAL A 229 14.40 6.73 -14.44
C VAL A 229 14.87 6.12 -15.75
N LYS A 230 16.03 6.55 -16.24
CA LYS A 230 16.73 5.93 -17.39
C LYS A 230 18.18 5.61 -17.03
N CYS A 231 18.73 4.62 -17.71
CA CYS A 231 20.17 4.40 -17.72
C CYS A 231 20.81 5.35 -18.74
N GLN A 232 21.75 6.19 -18.30
CA GLN A 232 22.48 7.13 -19.13
C GLN A 232 23.96 7.07 -18.75
N ALA A 233 24.82 6.72 -19.71
CA ALA A 233 26.26 6.53 -19.52
C ALA A 233 26.58 5.60 -18.32
N GLY A 234 25.96 4.41 -18.30
CA GLY A 234 26.16 3.39 -17.26
C GLY A 234 25.54 3.72 -15.89
N LYS A 235 24.85 4.86 -15.74
CA LYS A 235 24.27 5.31 -14.46
C LYS A 235 22.77 5.50 -14.55
N TRP A 236 22.05 5.13 -13.50
CA TRP A 236 20.66 5.49 -13.32
C TRP A 236 20.53 6.99 -13.06
N ARG A 237 19.65 7.64 -13.83
CA ARG A 237 19.32 9.06 -13.68
C ARG A 237 17.81 9.25 -13.68
N LYS A 238 17.33 10.14 -12.80
CA LYS A 238 15.96 10.65 -12.85
C LYS A 238 15.80 11.49 -14.11
N VAL A 239 14.76 11.22 -14.90
CA VAL A 239 14.46 11.94 -16.15
C VAL A 239 13.07 12.57 -16.16
N LYS A 240 12.24 12.26 -15.16
CA LYS A 240 10.91 12.83 -14.97
C LYS A 240 10.54 12.77 -13.49
N ASP A 241 9.82 13.77 -13.01
CA ASP A 241 9.29 13.78 -11.65
C ASP A 241 8.06 12.87 -11.51
N ILE A 242 7.88 12.34 -10.31
CA ILE A 242 6.73 11.52 -9.94
C ILE A 242 5.63 12.46 -9.47
N ASP A 243 4.41 12.26 -9.99
CA ASP A 243 3.21 12.85 -9.46
C ASP A 243 2.25 11.76 -8.96
N PHE A 244 1.94 11.76 -7.67
CA PHE A 244 1.02 10.76 -7.10
C PHE A 244 -0.45 11.01 -7.44
N ARG A 245 -0.79 12.21 -7.95
CA ARG A 245 -2.13 12.48 -8.50
C ARG A 245 -2.44 11.55 -9.69
N ASP A 246 -1.41 11.03 -10.37
CA ASP A 246 -1.59 10.08 -11.47
C ASP A 246 -1.97 8.65 -11.02
N TYR A 247 -1.86 8.34 -9.73
CA TYR A 247 -2.01 6.99 -9.19
C TYR A 247 -3.12 6.83 -8.15
N PHE A 248 -3.62 7.94 -7.62
CA PHE A 248 -4.79 7.97 -6.77
C PHE A 248 -5.95 8.60 -7.54
N ASP A 249 -7.02 7.82 -7.65
CA ASP A 249 -8.28 8.19 -8.28
C ASP A 249 -9.43 7.79 -7.34
N ASP A 250 -10.67 8.07 -7.73
CA ASP A 250 -11.87 7.75 -6.95
C ASP A 250 -11.98 6.25 -6.58
N ALA A 251 -11.31 5.36 -7.32
CA ALA A 251 -11.33 3.94 -7.00
C ALA A 251 -10.53 3.64 -5.72
N ALA A 252 -9.67 4.55 -5.25
CA ALA A 252 -8.95 4.45 -3.97
C ALA A 252 -9.78 4.99 -2.78
N ASP A 253 -10.99 5.49 -3.02
CA ASP A 253 -11.90 5.98 -1.99
C ASP A 253 -12.95 4.93 -1.63
N GLU A 254 -12.95 4.43 -0.39
CA GLU A 254 -13.91 3.42 0.10
C GLU A 254 -15.33 3.94 0.26
N GLY A 255 -15.53 5.26 0.29
CA GLY A 255 -16.84 5.88 0.20
C GLY A 255 -17.46 5.81 -1.20
N ILE A 256 -16.64 5.67 -2.24
CA ILE A 256 -17.06 5.51 -3.65
C ILE A 256 -17.00 4.02 -4.04
N ASN A 257 -15.87 3.37 -3.75
CA ASN A 257 -15.57 1.98 -4.05
C ASN A 257 -15.84 1.09 -2.82
N CYS A 258 -17.13 0.97 -2.49
CA CYS A 258 -17.59 0.44 -1.20
C CYS A 258 -17.06 -0.95 -0.84
N SER A 259 -16.46 -1.04 0.35
CA SER A 259 -15.94 -2.26 0.94
C SER A 259 -17.01 -3.33 1.18
N LYS A 260 -16.58 -4.60 1.22
CA LYS A 260 -17.40 -5.75 1.61
C LYS A 260 -17.03 -6.21 3.02
N PHE A 261 -18.02 -6.56 3.82
CA PHE A 261 -17.78 -7.00 5.20
C PHE A 261 -17.82 -8.52 5.36
N ALA A 262 -17.06 -9.03 6.34
CA ALA A 262 -16.94 -10.47 6.63
C ALA A 262 -18.26 -11.12 7.08
N SER A 263 -19.24 -10.34 7.54
CA SER A 263 -20.56 -10.85 7.93
C SER A 263 -21.69 -9.86 7.61
N LYS A 264 -22.91 -10.38 7.49
CA LYS A 264 -24.13 -9.56 7.33
C LYS A 264 -24.34 -8.62 8.53
N ASN A 265 -24.01 -9.06 9.75
CA ASN A 265 -24.15 -8.24 10.95
C ASN A 265 -23.19 -7.06 10.94
N SER A 266 -21.93 -7.28 10.52
CA SER A 266 -20.94 -6.21 10.38
C SER A 266 -21.38 -5.18 9.33
N ALA A 267 -21.96 -5.63 8.20
CA ALA A 267 -22.56 -4.73 7.22
C ALA A 267 -23.76 -3.93 7.77
N LYS A 268 -24.61 -4.54 8.61
CA LYS A 268 -25.73 -3.85 9.26
C LYS A 268 -25.23 -2.75 10.21
N LYS A 269 -24.16 -3.00 10.97
CA LYS A 269 -23.55 -2.01 11.87
C LYS A 269 -23.04 -0.79 11.12
N VAL A 270 -22.32 -1.01 10.02
CA VAL A 270 -21.82 0.08 9.16
C VAL A 270 -22.98 0.87 8.57
N ARG A 271 -24.02 0.19 8.05
CA ARG A 271 -25.21 0.88 7.54
C ARG A 271 -25.87 1.79 8.59
N LYS A 272 -26.09 1.27 9.80
CA LYS A 272 -26.64 2.04 10.92
C LYS A 272 -25.72 3.21 11.31
N ALA A 273 -24.40 3.07 11.14
CA ALA A 273 -23.47 4.17 11.37
C ALA A 273 -23.58 5.26 10.28
N LEU A 274 -23.68 4.87 9.01
CA LEU A 274 -23.88 5.79 7.89
C LEU A 274 -25.19 6.58 8.03
N GLU A 275 -26.26 5.93 8.47
CA GLU A 275 -27.55 6.59 8.76
C GLU A 275 -27.47 7.67 9.84
N ARG A 276 -26.42 7.66 10.68
CA ARG A 276 -26.19 8.66 11.73
C ARG A 276 -25.28 9.81 11.27
N LEU A 277 -24.62 9.67 10.12
CA LEU A 277 -23.73 10.69 9.54
C LEU A 277 -24.47 11.61 8.55
N ASN A 278 -25.66 11.19 8.09
CA ASN A 278 -26.58 11.97 7.25
C ASN A 278 -27.62 12.68 8.11
#